data_AF-A0A662VGY6-F1
#
_entry.id   AF-A0A662VGY6-F1
#
_cell.length_a   1.000
_cell.length_b   1.000
_cell.length_c   1.000
_cell.angle_alpha   90.00
_cell.angle_beta   90.00
_cell.angle_gamma   90.00
#
_symmetry.space_group_name_H-M   'P 1'
#
loop_
_entity.id
_entity.type
_entity.pdbx_description
1 polymer ?
#
loop_
_entity_poly.entity_id
_entity_poly.type
_entity_poly.pdbx_seq_one_letter_code
_entity_poly.pdbx_strand_id
1 'polypeptide(L)'
;MGSVYDEYVNRPLSLMKVAEPGQDVLDYVLYLADRFAIVASATVVLREIGEVGLSSELIRLSKYLTSELILKLSQGVYVDGLASDIFNIIGLRLSNQGIDEGILRSFLSRLITVWIKVCKSECGCDDVELLVKSMCSTFNMRCSESKIVDLILNTCSCRLAIQAGLLALLAFVGGLNDVYDVKD
;
A
#
# COMPACT_ATOMS: atom_id res chain seq x y z
N MET A 1 32.55 -6.41 14.86
CA MET A 1 31.09 -6.59 14.97
C MET A 1 30.48 -5.87 13.80
N GLY A 2 30.35 -6.55 12.66
CA GLY A 2 29.57 -6.03 11.53
C GLY A 2 28.10 -6.12 11.92
N SER A 3 27.38 -5.02 11.76
CA SER A 3 25.96 -5.00 12.12
C SER A 3 25.20 -5.88 11.14
N VAL A 4 24.14 -6.55 11.59
CA VAL A 4 23.23 -7.33 10.74
C VAL A 4 22.69 -6.50 9.57
N TYR A 5 22.71 -5.15 9.68
CA TYR A 5 22.36 -4.22 8.60
C TYR A 5 23.32 -4.26 7.39
N ASP A 6 24.60 -4.56 7.58
CA ASP A 6 25.59 -4.54 6.47
C ASP A 6 25.46 -5.74 5.52
N GLU A 7 24.87 -6.84 5.99
CA GLU A 7 24.70 -8.07 5.22
C GLU A 7 23.49 -8.03 4.27
N TYR A 8 22.47 -7.23 4.59
CA TYR A 8 21.26 -7.09 3.76
C TYR A 8 21.35 -5.99 2.70
N VAL A 9 22.24 -5.00 2.87
CA VAL A 9 22.43 -3.90 1.92
C VAL A 9 23.29 -4.33 0.72
N ASN A 10 24.09 -5.40 0.84
CA ASN A 10 25.07 -5.81 -0.17
C ASN A 10 24.70 -7.02 -1.02
N ARG A 11 23.48 -7.58 -0.90
CA ARG A 11 23.02 -8.52 -1.93
C ARG A 11 22.53 -7.73 -3.13
N PRO A 12 23.12 -7.90 -4.33
CA PRO A 12 22.51 -7.35 -5.51
C PRO A 12 21.11 -7.98 -5.60
N LEU A 13 20.06 -7.14 -5.57
CA LEU A 13 18.67 -7.51 -5.91
C LEU A 13 18.55 -7.88 -7.42
N SER A 14 19.63 -8.43 -7.98
CA SER A 14 19.78 -8.76 -9.38
C SER A 14 19.00 -10.03 -9.70
N LEU A 15 18.07 -9.87 -10.65
CA LEU A 15 17.74 -10.86 -11.67
C LEU A 15 16.78 -11.99 -11.32
N MET A 16 15.68 -11.69 -10.63
CA MET A 16 14.43 -12.40 -10.97
C MET A 16 13.62 -11.50 -11.88
N LYS A 17 13.62 -11.77 -13.19
CA LYS A 17 12.65 -11.13 -14.10
C LYS A 17 11.25 -11.42 -13.58
N VAL A 18 10.51 -10.37 -13.23
CA VAL A 18 9.08 -10.49 -12.98
C VAL A 18 8.46 -10.66 -14.36
N ALA A 19 7.68 -11.73 -14.57
CA ALA A 19 7.02 -11.93 -15.86
C ALA A 19 6.12 -10.72 -16.14
N GLU A 20 6.16 -10.23 -17.38
CA GLU A 20 5.23 -9.20 -17.80
C GLU A 20 3.79 -9.73 -17.62
N PRO A 21 2.92 -8.95 -16.97
CA PRO A 21 1.53 -9.36 -16.81
C PRO A 21 0.86 -9.41 -18.18
N GLY A 22 0.09 -10.47 -18.43
CA GLY A 22 -0.84 -10.49 -19.55
C GLY A 22 -1.86 -9.35 -19.44
N GLN A 23 -2.45 -8.97 -20.57
CA GLN A 23 -3.46 -7.90 -20.63
C GLN A 23 -4.65 -8.19 -19.69
N ASP A 24 -5.04 -9.46 -19.58
CA ASP A 24 -6.06 -9.98 -18.67
C ASP A 24 -5.73 -9.71 -17.19
N VAL A 25 -4.47 -9.89 -16.80
CA VAL A 25 -4.01 -9.61 -15.44
C VAL A 25 -4.03 -8.10 -15.17
N LEU A 26 -3.59 -7.29 -16.13
CA LEU A 26 -3.59 -5.84 -16.00
C LEU A 26 -5.03 -5.29 -15.87
N ASP A 27 -5.94 -5.73 -16.73
CA ASP A 27 -7.35 -5.32 -16.70
C ASP A 27 -7.99 -5.70 -15.36
N TYR A 28 -7.69 -6.91 -14.85
CA TYR A 28 -8.18 -7.34 -13.55
C TYR A 28 -7.62 -6.51 -12.38
N VAL A 29 -6.32 -6.18 -12.40
CA VAL A 29 -5.70 -5.31 -11.37
C VAL A 29 -6.31 -3.91 -11.38
N LEU A 30 -6.54 -3.32 -12.56
CA LEU A 30 -7.18 -2.02 -12.70
C LEU A 30 -8.63 -2.06 -12.18
N TYR A 31 -9.37 -3.12 -12.50
CA TYR A 31 -10.70 -3.37 -11.97
C TYR A 31 -10.69 -3.45 -10.44
N LEU A 32 -9.78 -4.24 -9.85
CA LEU A 32 -9.67 -4.36 -8.39
C LEU A 32 -9.38 -3.02 -7.71
N ALA A 33 -8.49 -2.21 -8.28
CA ALA A 33 -8.15 -0.89 -7.75
C ALA A 33 -9.34 0.09 -7.79
N ASP A 34 -10.08 0.12 -8.90
CA ASP A 34 -11.30 0.93 -9.03
C ASP A 34 -12.35 0.52 -8.00
N ARG A 35 -12.63 -0.79 -7.90
CA ARG A 35 -13.59 -1.32 -6.94
C ARG A 35 -13.17 -1.05 -5.51
N PHE A 36 -11.88 -1.17 -5.19
CA PHE A 36 -11.38 -0.89 -3.86
C PHE A 36 -11.58 0.58 -3.48
N ALA A 37 -11.26 1.51 -4.36
CA ALA A 37 -11.44 2.95 -4.10
C ALA A 37 -12.92 3.29 -3.82
N ILE A 38 -13.83 2.77 -4.65
CA ILE A 38 -15.28 2.97 -4.49
C ILE A 38 -15.78 2.37 -3.17
N VAL A 39 -15.41 1.13 -2.86
CA VAL A 39 -15.88 0.44 -1.64
C VAL A 39 -15.33 1.12 -0.38
N ALA A 40 -14.07 1.54 -0.38
CA ALA A 40 -13.47 2.28 0.73
C ALA A 40 -14.19 3.61 0.97
N SER A 41 -14.50 4.36 -0.09
CA SER A 41 -15.28 5.61 -0.04
C SER A 41 -16.69 5.37 0.52
N ALA A 42 -17.41 4.39 -0.04
CA ALA A 42 -18.76 4.04 0.40
C ALA A 42 -18.80 3.57 1.87
N THR A 43 -17.75 2.87 2.33
CA THR A 43 -17.62 2.46 3.73
C THR A 43 -17.63 3.66 4.67
N VAL A 44 -16.89 4.71 4.33
CA VAL A 44 -16.82 5.94 5.13
C VAL A 44 -18.18 6.61 5.19
N VAL A 45 -18.86 6.77 4.04
CA VAL A 45 -20.20 7.37 3.96
C VAL A 45 -21.22 6.59 4.80
N LEU A 46 -21.27 5.26 4.67
CA LEU A 46 -22.19 4.42 5.43
C LEU A 46 -21.94 4.51 6.94
N ARG A 47 -20.67 4.61 7.35
CA ARG A 47 -20.31 4.82 8.75
C ARG A 47 -20.79 6.18 9.27
N GLU A 48 -20.65 7.24 8.48
CA GLU A 48 -21.09 8.59 8.84
C GLU A 48 -22.60 8.71 9.04
N ILE A 49 -23.40 7.95 8.27
CA ILE A 49 -24.86 7.94 8.42
C ILE A 49 -25.37 6.89 9.45
N GLY A 50 -24.45 6.15 10.10
CA GLY A 50 -24.79 5.17 11.13
C GLY A 50 -25.22 3.79 10.63
N GLU A 51 -25.04 3.48 9.33
CA GLU A 51 -25.36 2.19 8.72
C GLU A 51 -24.26 1.14 8.98
N VAL A 52 -24.05 0.82 10.27
CA VAL A 52 -22.92 0.00 10.76
C VAL A 52 -22.91 -1.43 10.18
N GLY A 53 -24.09 -2.01 9.92
CA GLY A 53 -24.21 -3.34 9.33
C GLY A 53 -23.65 -3.39 7.91
N LEU A 54 -24.09 -2.47 7.06
CA LEU A 54 -23.63 -2.37 5.68
C LEU A 54 -22.17 -1.92 5.60
N SER A 55 -21.74 -0.98 6.45
CA SER A 55 -20.33 -0.56 6.50
C SER A 55 -19.42 -1.74 6.86
N SER A 56 -19.83 -2.62 7.78
CA SER A 56 -19.07 -3.81 8.15
C SER A 56 -18.92 -4.81 7.00
N GLU A 57 -19.94 -4.96 6.15
CA GLU A 57 -19.85 -5.78 4.94
C GLU A 57 -18.87 -5.18 3.93
N LEU A 58 -18.93 -3.86 3.73
CA LEU A 58 -17.99 -3.18 2.83
C LEU A 58 -16.54 -3.23 3.34
N ILE A 59 -16.31 -3.18 4.65
CA ILE A 59 -14.98 -3.39 5.24
C ILE A 59 -14.43 -4.77 4.88
N ARG A 60 -15.26 -5.82 4.98
CA ARG A 60 -14.86 -7.18 4.58
C ARG A 60 -14.53 -7.24 3.09
N LEU A 61 -15.32 -6.57 2.26
CA LEU A 61 -15.05 -6.46 0.82
C LEU A 61 -13.74 -5.70 0.54
N SER A 62 -13.48 -4.59 1.23
CA SER A 62 -12.21 -3.86 1.15
C SER A 62 -11.01 -4.71 1.52
N LYS A 63 -11.12 -5.56 2.56
CA LYS A 63 -10.08 -6.54 2.92
C LYS A 63 -9.84 -7.53 1.81
N TYR A 64 -10.91 -8.09 1.25
CA TYR A 64 -10.83 -9.04 0.15
C TYR A 64 -10.13 -8.41 -1.08
N LEU A 65 -10.59 -7.23 -1.51
CA LEU A 65 -10.01 -6.50 -2.65
C LEU A 65 -8.54 -6.15 -2.43
N THR A 66 -8.18 -5.73 -1.22
CA THR A 66 -6.78 -5.45 -0.85
C THR A 66 -5.92 -6.71 -0.89
N SER A 67 -6.47 -7.85 -0.44
CA SER A 67 -5.77 -9.14 -0.47
C SER A 67 -5.51 -9.59 -1.90
N GLU A 68 -6.50 -9.45 -2.79
CA GLU A 68 -6.35 -9.71 -4.22
C GLU A 68 -5.28 -8.80 -4.85
N LEU A 69 -5.30 -7.50 -4.56
CA LEU A 69 -4.27 -6.56 -5.02
C LEU A 69 -2.87 -6.96 -4.54
N ILE A 70 -2.71 -7.34 -3.27
CA ILE A 70 -1.43 -7.81 -2.71
C ILE A 70 -0.96 -9.06 -3.44
N LEU A 71 -1.84 -10.05 -3.66
CA LEU A 71 -1.49 -11.29 -4.34
C LEU A 71 -1.00 -11.05 -5.78
N LYS A 72 -1.56 -10.06 -6.48
CA LYS A 72 -1.17 -9.72 -7.86
C LYS A 72 0.07 -8.84 -7.95
N LEU A 73 0.21 -7.89 -7.03
CA LEU A 73 1.25 -6.86 -7.09
C LEU A 73 2.51 -7.18 -6.28
N SER A 74 2.43 -8.14 -5.34
CA SER A 74 3.57 -8.50 -4.48
C SER A 74 4.81 -8.86 -5.29
N GLN A 75 5.96 -8.31 -4.88
CA GLN A 75 7.24 -8.50 -5.55
C GLN A 75 8.12 -9.56 -4.88
N GLY A 76 7.61 -10.22 -3.82
CA GLY A 76 8.35 -11.21 -3.05
C GLY A 76 9.57 -10.66 -2.31
N VAL A 77 9.65 -9.34 -2.13
CA VAL A 77 10.74 -8.69 -1.39
C VAL A 77 10.26 -8.34 0.00
N TYR A 78 11.03 -8.72 1.01
CA TYR A 78 10.73 -8.49 2.42
C TYR A 78 11.88 -7.73 3.07
N VAL A 79 11.53 -6.72 3.87
CA VAL A 79 12.45 -6.02 4.76
C VAL A 79 11.91 -6.18 6.16
N ASP A 80 12.74 -6.70 7.06
CA ASP A 80 12.37 -6.88 8.45
C ASP A 80 12.01 -5.52 9.08
N GLY A 81 10.94 -5.50 9.88
CA GLY A 81 10.41 -4.27 10.49
C GLY A 81 9.60 -3.33 9.57
N LEU A 82 9.62 -3.49 8.23
CA LEU A 82 8.87 -2.59 7.31
C LEU A 82 7.36 -2.57 7.61
N ALA A 83 6.78 -3.74 7.83
CA ALA A 83 5.37 -3.84 8.20
C ALA A 83 5.12 -3.09 9.52
N SER A 84 5.84 -3.44 10.59
CA SER A 84 5.63 -2.81 11.90
C SER A 84 5.78 -1.29 11.85
N ASP A 85 6.76 -0.77 11.11
CA ASP A 85 7.00 0.66 10.97
C ASP A 85 5.81 1.36 10.29
N ILE A 86 5.34 0.81 9.15
CA ILE A 86 4.19 1.35 8.43
C ILE A 86 2.90 1.26 9.28
N PHE A 87 2.64 0.12 9.92
CA PHE A 87 1.46 -0.05 10.78
C PHE A 87 1.47 0.91 11.96
N ASN A 88 2.62 1.17 12.58
CA ASN A 88 2.74 2.14 13.68
C ASN A 88 2.44 3.56 13.23
N ILE A 89 2.93 3.96 12.05
CA ILE A 89 2.75 5.33 11.55
C ILE A 89 1.32 5.58 11.06
N ILE A 90 0.77 4.62 10.29
CA ILE A 90 -0.54 4.74 9.65
C ILE A 90 -1.67 4.39 10.61
N GLY A 91 -1.51 3.31 11.38
CA GLY A 91 -2.54 2.81 12.31
C GLY A 91 -2.94 3.84 13.38
N LEU A 92 -2.00 4.69 13.82
CA LEU A 92 -2.29 5.76 14.79
C LEU A 92 -3.12 6.92 14.21
N ARG A 93 -3.17 7.09 12.88
CA ARG A 93 -3.74 8.28 12.23
C ARG A 93 -5.09 8.04 11.55
N LEU A 94 -5.40 6.80 11.19
CA LEU A 94 -6.60 6.46 10.42
C LEU A 94 -7.84 6.15 11.24
N SER A 95 -7.74 6.18 12.57
CA SER A 95 -8.86 5.85 13.47
C SER A 95 -10.09 6.75 13.28
N ASN A 96 -9.98 7.92 12.63
CA ASN A 96 -11.09 8.88 12.53
C ASN A 96 -11.25 9.63 11.21
N GLN A 97 -10.41 9.40 10.19
CA GLN A 97 -10.50 10.15 8.92
C GLN A 97 -10.58 9.19 7.73
N GLY A 98 -11.64 9.32 6.93
CA GLY A 98 -11.71 8.70 5.61
C GLY A 98 -10.67 9.28 4.66
N ILE A 99 -10.33 8.55 3.61
CA ILE A 99 -9.48 9.04 2.52
C ILE A 99 -10.39 9.41 1.34
N ASP A 100 -10.16 10.56 0.74
CA ASP A 100 -10.84 10.97 -0.50
C ASP A 100 -10.63 9.94 -1.62
N GLU A 101 -11.71 9.58 -2.33
CA GLU A 101 -11.67 8.57 -3.39
C GLU A 101 -10.67 8.94 -4.48
N GLY A 102 -10.61 10.22 -4.87
CA GLY A 102 -9.71 10.72 -5.91
C GLY A 102 -8.25 10.58 -5.50
N ILE A 103 -7.91 10.90 -4.25
CA ILE A 103 -6.58 10.71 -3.68
C ILE A 103 -6.21 9.23 -3.67
N LEU A 104 -7.09 8.37 -3.15
CA LEU A 104 -6.84 6.92 -3.08
C LEU A 104 -6.64 6.31 -4.48
N ARG A 105 -7.49 6.69 -5.45
CA ARG A 105 -7.39 6.28 -6.85
C ARG A 105 -6.09 6.73 -7.50
N SER A 106 -5.65 7.96 -7.21
CA SER A 106 -4.36 8.48 -7.70
C SER A 106 -3.18 7.66 -7.18
N PHE A 107 -3.21 7.33 -5.89
CA PHE A 107 -2.20 6.45 -5.29
C PHE A 107 -2.19 5.06 -5.90
N LEU A 108 -3.34 4.41 -6.04
CA LEU A 108 -3.45 3.07 -6.65
C LEU A 108 -2.96 3.07 -8.09
N SER A 109 -3.32 4.09 -8.88
CA SER A 109 -2.84 4.25 -10.26
C SER A 109 -1.32 4.38 -10.32
N ARG A 110 -0.72 5.16 -9.39
CA ARG A 110 0.73 5.28 -9.28
C ARG A 110 1.37 3.94 -8.93
N LEU A 111 0.84 3.24 -7.93
CA LEU A 111 1.33 1.92 -7.50
C LEU A 111 1.33 0.91 -8.66
N ILE A 112 0.23 0.84 -9.41
CA ILE A 112 0.10 -0.03 -10.59
C ILE A 112 1.07 0.40 -11.69
N THR A 113 1.24 1.70 -11.93
CA THR A 113 2.20 2.21 -12.93
C THR A 113 3.63 1.79 -12.62
N VAL A 114 4.05 1.93 -11.36
CA VAL A 114 5.39 1.51 -10.91
C VAL A 114 5.53 0.00 -11.02
N TRP A 115 4.49 -0.77 -10.68
CA TRP A 115 4.48 -2.22 -10.88
C TRP A 115 4.67 -2.63 -12.34
N ILE A 116 3.94 -2.02 -13.28
CA ILE A 116 4.11 -2.27 -14.72
C ILE A 116 5.56 -1.99 -15.14
N LYS A 117 6.13 -0.85 -14.70
CA LYS A 117 7.52 -0.50 -15.00
C LYS A 117 8.51 -1.49 -14.40
N VAL A 118 8.27 -2.03 -13.21
CA VAL A 118 9.11 -3.09 -12.63
C VAL A 118 9.06 -4.35 -13.50
N CYS A 119 7.89 -4.77 -13.95
CA CYS A 119 7.75 -5.93 -14.84
C CYS A 119 8.50 -5.73 -16.18
N LYS A 120 8.48 -4.51 -16.73
CA LYS A 120 9.21 -4.13 -17.95
C LYS A 120 10.69 -3.82 -17.74
N SER A 121 11.18 -3.86 -16.49
CA SER A 121 12.55 -3.43 -16.13
C SER A 121 12.86 -1.95 -16.49
N GLU A 122 11.84 -1.09 -16.46
CA GLU A 122 11.89 0.34 -16.79
C GLU A 122 11.80 1.25 -15.55
N CYS A 123 11.68 0.66 -14.35
CA CYS A 123 11.49 1.44 -13.12
C CYS A 123 12.80 2.08 -12.63
N GLY A 124 12.76 3.37 -12.28
CA GLY A 124 13.90 4.12 -11.78
C GLY A 124 13.67 4.86 -10.46
N CYS A 125 14.68 5.60 -10.00
CA CYS A 125 14.61 6.40 -8.77
C CYS A 125 13.42 7.38 -8.74
N ASP A 126 13.13 8.05 -9.86
CA ASP A 126 12.03 9.02 -9.94
C ASP A 126 10.67 8.36 -9.67
N ASP A 127 10.49 7.12 -10.14
CA ASP A 127 9.27 6.35 -9.89
C ASP A 127 9.11 5.99 -8.41
N VAL A 128 10.22 5.65 -7.75
CA VAL A 128 10.27 5.39 -6.31
C VAL A 128 9.90 6.65 -5.53
N GLU A 129 10.53 7.77 -5.85
CA GLU A 129 10.28 9.04 -5.16
C GLU A 129 8.82 9.48 -5.33
N LEU A 130 8.28 9.38 -6.55
CA LEU A 130 6.88 9.71 -6.82
C LEU A 130 5.90 8.78 -6.09
N LEU A 131 6.16 7.47 -6.06
CA LEU A 131 5.31 6.52 -5.35
C LEU A 131 5.36 6.73 -3.83
N VAL A 132 6.54 6.91 -3.26
CA VAL A 132 6.73 7.15 -1.83
C VAL A 132 6.06 8.47 -1.41
N LYS A 133 6.25 9.56 -2.17
CA LYS A 133 5.57 10.83 -1.89
C LYS A 133 4.05 10.69 -1.97
N SER A 134 3.55 9.98 -2.99
CA SER A 134 2.12 9.70 -3.15
C SER A 134 1.56 8.91 -1.97
N MET A 135 2.28 7.88 -1.52
CA MET A 135 1.95 7.09 -0.32
C MET A 135 1.91 7.97 0.92
N CYS A 136 2.98 8.73 1.19
CA CYS A 136 3.07 9.63 2.33
C CYS A 136 1.89 10.62 2.35
N SER A 137 1.57 11.24 1.21
CA SER A 137 0.45 12.18 1.10
C SER A 137 -0.91 11.52 1.30
N THR A 138 -1.12 10.33 0.74
CA THR A 138 -2.41 9.62 0.78
C THR A 138 -2.77 9.16 2.17
N PHE A 139 -1.79 8.62 2.90
CA PHE A 139 -1.99 8.06 4.25
C PHE A 139 -1.57 9.03 5.36
N ASN A 140 -1.41 10.31 5.04
CA ASN A 140 -1.01 11.38 5.97
C ASN A 140 0.21 10.98 6.82
N MET A 141 1.23 10.40 6.18
CA MET A 141 2.50 10.00 6.77
C MET A 141 3.56 11.05 6.39
N ARG A 142 4.41 11.45 7.34
CA ARG A 142 5.61 12.22 6.96
C ARG A 142 6.70 11.22 6.62
N CYS A 143 7.28 11.32 5.42
CA CYS A 143 8.30 10.35 5.01
C CYS A 143 9.50 10.31 5.97
N SER A 144 9.84 11.42 6.61
CA SER A 144 10.91 11.54 7.62
C SER A 144 10.64 10.80 8.95
N GLU A 145 9.42 10.31 9.17
CA GLU A 145 9.05 9.54 10.37
C GLU A 145 9.43 8.06 10.25
N SER A 146 9.80 7.59 9.05
CA SER A 146 10.12 6.19 8.77
C SER A 146 11.55 6.05 8.24
N LYS A 147 12.41 5.41 9.04
CA LYS A 147 13.77 5.03 8.61
C LYS A 147 13.76 4.08 7.42
N ILE A 148 12.67 3.32 7.26
CA ILE A 148 12.55 2.34 6.20
C ILE A 148 12.10 3.01 4.89
N VAL A 149 11.27 4.06 4.97
CA VAL A 149 10.99 4.94 3.81
C VAL A 149 12.27 5.64 3.36
N ASP A 150 13.08 6.15 4.28
CA ASP A 150 14.40 6.73 3.95
C ASP A 150 15.31 5.70 3.26
N LEU A 151 15.33 4.45 3.74
CA LEU A 151 16.07 3.35 3.09
C LEU A 151 15.58 3.09 1.66
N ILE A 152 14.26 3.08 1.44
CA ILE A 152 13.67 2.87 0.11
C ILE A 152 14.10 3.98 -0.85
N LEU A 153 14.07 5.23 -0.40
CA LEU A 153 14.49 6.39 -1.19
C LEU A 153 15.99 6.34 -1.51
N ASN A 154 16.83 6.04 -0.52
CA ASN A 154 18.28 5.96 -0.70
C ASN A 154 18.72 4.80 -1.59
N THR A 155 18.02 3.67 -1.55
CA THR A 155 18.32 2.50 -2.38
C THR A 155 17.67 2.55 -3.76
N CYS A 156 16.77 3.51 -4.00
CA CYS A 156 15.91 3.56 -5.19
C CYS A 156 15.25 2.22 -5.54
N SER A 157 14.87 1.44 -4.53
CA SER A 157 14.34 0.10 -4.77
C SER A 157 12.86 0.13 -5.10
N CYS A 158 12.52 0.03 -6.39
CA CYS A 158 11.14 -0.02 -6.87
C CYS A 158 10.30 -1.13 -6.24
N ARG A 159 10.91 -2.30 -6.02
CA ARG A 159 10.21 -3.44 -5.40
C ARG A 159 9.86 -3.15 -3.94
N LEU A 160 10.78 -2.52 -3.21
CA LEU A 160 10.51 -2.12 -1.84
C LEU A 160 9.47 -0.99 -1.77
N ALA A 161 9.49 -0.06 -2.73
CA ALA A 161 8.49 1.00 -2.83
C ALA A 161 7.07 0.42 -3.07
N ILE A 162 6.94 -0.56 -3.96
CA ILE A 162 5.67 -1.30 -4.17
C ILE A 162 5.26 -2.00 -2.88
N GLN A 163 6.18 -2.72 -2.23
CA GLN A 163 5.89 -3.44 -0.99
C GLN A 163 5.42 -2.50 0.13
N ALA A 164 6.06 -1.35 0.29
CA ALA A 164 5.66 -0.32 1.24
C ALA A 164 4.26 0.21 0.92
N GLY A 165 3.96 0.50 -0.35
CA GLY A 165 2.63 0.92 -0.78
C GLY A 165 1.54 -0.11 -0.49
N LEU A 166 1.83 -1.40 -0.71
CA LEU A 166 0.91 -2.50 -0.39
C LEU A 166 0.67 -2.65 1.12
N LEU A 167 1.72 -2.50 1.92
CA LEU A 167 1.60 -2.51 3.38
C LEU A 167 0.82 -1.30 3.90
N ALA A 168 0.97 -0.13 3.25
CA ALA A 168 0.20 1.06 3.60
C ALA A 168 -1.30 0.86 3.33
N LEU A 169 -1.66 0.21 2.21
CA LEU A 169 -3.05 -0.20 1.95
C LEU A 169 -3.57 -1.18 2.99
N LEU A 170 -2.76 -2.17 3.36
CA LEU A 170 -3.14 -3.15 4.38
C LEU A 170 -3.36 -2.50 5.74
N ALA A 171 -2.47 -1.59 6.14
CA ALA A 171 -2.62 -0.78 7.35
C ALA A 171 -3.89 0.09 7.29
N PHE A 172 -4.19 0.67 6.14
CA PHE A 172 -5.40 1.46 5.94
C PHE A 172 -6.67 0.67 6.15
N VAL A 173 -6.77 -0.50 5.52
CA VAL A 173 -7.94 -1.37 5.70
C VAL A 173 -8.00 -1.96 7.12
N GLY A 174 -6.85 -2.17 7.75
CA GLY A 174 -6.77 -2.49 9.17
C GLY A 174 -7.45 -1.43 10.05
N GLY A 175 -7.20 -0.15 9.77
CA GLY A 175 -7.80 1.00 10.46
C GLY A 175 -9.29 1.20 10.22
N LEU A 176 -9.89 0.58 9.20
CA LEU A 176 -11.34 0.59 9.01
C LEU A 176 -12.09 -0.24 10.06
N ASN A 177 -11.40 -1.11 10.82
CA ASN A 177 -12.03 -1.98 11.81
C ASN A 177 -12.45 -1.27 13.11
N ASP A 178 -11.94 -0.07 13.38
CA ASP A 178 -12.24 0.63 14.62
C ASP A 178 -13.33 1.69 14.40
N VAL A 179 -14.50 1.45 15.00
CA VAL A 179 -15.05 2.14 16.18
C VAL A 179 -16.52 1.72 16.27
N TYR A 180 -16.79 0.75 17.16
CA TYR A 180 -17.91 0.73 18.13
C TYR A 180 -17.76 -0.55 18.96
N ASP A 181 -16.71 -0.60 19.79
CA ASP A 181 -16.81 -1.29 21.06
C ASP A 181 -17.71 -0.39 21.94
N VAL A 182 -19.02 -0.42 21.68
CA VAL A 182 -20.00 0.12 22.62
C VAL A 182 -19.88 -0.79 23.83
N LYS A 183 -19.25 -0.27 24.88
CA LYS A 183 -19.39 -0.83 26.21
C LYS A 183 -20.88 -0.86 26.54
N ASP A 184 -21.46 -2.06 26.54
CA ASP A 184 -22.63 -2.37 27.37
C ASP A 184 -22.20 -2.52 28.83
#